data_AF-A0A6L9IJ24-F1
#
_entry.id   AF-A0A6L9IJ24-F1
#
_cell.length_a   1.000
_cell.length_b   1.000
_cell.length_c   1.000
_cell.angle_alpha   90.00
_cell.angle_beta   90.00
_cell.angle_gamma   90.00
#
_symmetry.space_group_name_H-M   'P 1'
#
loop_
_entity.id
_entity.type
_entity.pdbx_description
1 polymer ?
#
loop_
_entity_poly.entity_id
_entity_poly.type
_entity_poly.pdbx_seq_one_letter_code
_entity_poly.pdbx_strand_id
1 'polypeptide(L)'
;MFNAPLRRLANAIYRTVDNTTGGAFFKRQDLINGLLQTQQIQLRQHYQALLNTNPALLPALHETEFRIYSQHGEDGIIHYIFSIIGATTKRCVEICAGDGIQCNSANLIIHHGWDGLLFDGDAKNVERGRRFYQVTPDTISYPPVFELAWITRDNINDLIRRAGFAGEVDLLTIDIDG
;
A
#
# COMPACT_ATOMS: atom_id res chain seq x y z
N MET A 1 -3.17 -10.51 14.37
CA MET A 1 -4.61 -10.83 14.21
C MET A 1 -5.52 -9.59 14.41
N PHE A 2 -5.13 -8.40 13.95
CA PHE A 2 -5.68 -7.12 14.44
C PHE A 2 -6.46 -6.26 13.42
N ASN A 3 -7.14 -6.88 12.44
CA ASN A 3 -8.02 -6.14 11.51
C ASN A 3 -9.49 -6.64 11.54
N ALA A 4 -9.84 -7.46 12.53
CA ALA A 4 -11.18 -8.02 12.70
C ALA A 4 -12.27 -7.01 13.13
N PRO A 5 -12.02 -5.99 13.96
CA PRO A 5 -13.08 -5.11 14.47
C PRO A 5 -13.67 -4.18 13.39
N LEU A 6 -12.82 -3.52 12.60
CA LEU A 6 -13.26 -2.62 11.52
C LEU A 6 -14.01 -3.38 10.42
N ARG A 7 -13.52 -4.57 10.08
CA ARG A 7 -14.20 -5.47 9.15
C ARG A 7 -15.57 -5.90 9.68
N ARG A 8 -15.70 -6.17 10.98
CA ARG A 8 -17.00 -6.46 11.63
C ARG A 8 -17.93 -5.25 11.65
N LEU A 9 -17.41 -4.05 11.90
CA LEU A 9 -18.20 -2.81 11.92
C LEU A 9 -18.71 -2.47 10.50
N ALA A 10 -17.85 -2.53 9.49
CA ALA A 10 -18.24 -2.37 8.09
C ALA A 10 -19.31 -3.42 7.69
N ASN A 11 -19.19 -4.67 8.16
CA ASN A 11 -20.19 -5.70 7.94
C ASN A 11 -21.52 -5.39 8.62
N ALA A 12 -21.48 -4.82 9.83
CA ALA A 12 -22.68 -4.47 10.58
C ALA A 12 -23.42 -3.29 9.94
N ILE A 13 -22.70 -2.23 9.56
CA ILE A 13 -23.25 -1.06 8.88
C ILE A 13 -23.90 -1.46 7.55
N TYR A 14 -23.30 -2.40 6.81
CA TYR A 14 -23.82 -2.80 5.50
C TYR A 14 -24.95 -3.83 5.53
N ARG A 15 -25.09 -4.65 6.60
CA ARG A 15 -26.27 -5.53 6.78
C ARG A 15 -27.59 -4.73 6.84
N THR A 16 -27.50 -3.47 7.23
CA THR A 16 -28.61 -2.52 7.23
C THR A 16 -28.91 -1.91 5.85
N VAL A 17 -28.01 -2.07 4.86
CA VAL A 17 -28.03 -1.28 3.61
C VAL A 17 -28.36 -2.10 2.35
N ASP A 18 -28.19 -3.42 2.28
CA ASP A 18 -28.53 -4.12 1.00
C ASP A 18 -29.05 -5.55 1.13
N ASN A 19 -30.22 -5.75 0.49
CA ASN A 19 -30.82 -7.05 0.21
C ASN A 19 -31.13 -7.25 -1.30
N THR A 20 -30.51 -6.49 -2.22
CA THR A 20 -30.79 -6.64 -3.66
C THR A 20 -29.62 -6.25 -4.58
N THR A 21 -29.19 -7.20 -5.42
CA THR A 21 -28.36 -7.10 -6.65
C THR A 21 -26.82 -7.12 -6.55
N GLY A 22 -26.19 -7.86 -7.47
CA GLY A 22 -24.75 -8.21 -7.52
C GLY A 22 -23.75 -7.06 -7.71
N GLY A 23 -24.18 -5.79 -7.70
CA GLY A 23 -23.31 -4.61 -7.61
C GLY A 23 -22.87 -4.27 -6.17
N ALA A 24 -23.40 -4.97 -5.17
CA ALA A 24 -23.16 -4.73 -3.75
C ALA A 24 -21.72 -5.00 -3.28
N PHE A 25 -21.01 -5.95 -3.90
CA PHE A 25 -19.65 -6.32 -3.47
C PHE A 25 -18.61 -5.24 -3.77
N PHE A 26 -18.67 -4.63 -4.97
CA PHE A 26 -17.78 -3.55 -5.37
C PHE A 26 -17.97 -2.31 -4.50
N LYS A 27 -19.22 -1.86 -4.30
CA LYS A 27 -19.53 -0.72 -3.41
C LYS A 27 -19.05 -0.93 -1.96
N ARG A 28 -19.06 -2.17 -1.46
CA ARG A 28 -18.57 -2.49 -0.12
C ARG A 28 -17.06 -2.33 0.01
N GLN A 29 -16.30 -2.77 -1.00
CA GLN A 29 -14.85 -2.63 -0.97
C GLN A 29 -14.43 -1.16 -1.06
N ASP A 30 -15.11 -0.38 -1.91
CA ASP A 30 -14.85 1.06 -2.06
C ASP A 30 -15.12 1.82 -0.75
N LEU A 31 -16.22 1.50 -0.05
CA LEU A 31 -16.52 2.09 1.26
C LEU A 31 -15.44 1.75 2.30
N ILE A 32 -14.97 0.50 2.30
CA ILE A 32 -13.90 0.07 3.21
C ILE A 32 -12.60 0.80 2.89
N ASN A 33 -12.20 0.88 1.61
CA ASN A 33 -11.01 1.60 1.19
C ASN A 33 -11.09 3.09 1.55
N GLY A 34 -12.22 3.74 1.30
CA GLY A 34 -12.43 5.14 1.67
C GLY A 34 -12.34 5.38 3.19
N LEU A 35 -12.87 4.45 4.00
CA LEU A 35 -12.74 4.52 5.45
C LEU A 35 -11.30 4.30 5.91
N LEU A 36 -10.59 3.31 5.35
CA LEU A 36 -9.19 3.03 5.66
C LEU A 36 -8.29 4.21 5.27
N GLN A 37 -8.53 4.83 4.11
CA GLN A 37 -7.82 6.03 3.69
C GLN A 37 -8.07 7.19 4.66
N THR A 38 -9.32 7.43 5.05
CA THR A 38 -9.67 8.48 6.01
C THR A 38 -8.99 8.27 7.36
N GLN A 39 -9.00 7.03 7.89
CA GLN A 39 -8.34 6.71 9.16
C GLN A 39 -6.83 6.93 9.11
N GLN A 40 -6.17 6.55 8.01
CA GLN A 40 -4.74 6.79 7.83
C GLN A 40 -4.43 8.29 7.73
N ILE A 41 -5.27 9.09 7.06
CA ILE A 41 -5.11 10.55 7.05
C ILE A 41 -5.22 11.12 8.47
N GLN A 42 -6.17 10.64 9.27
CA GLN A 42 -6.32 11.05 10.67
C GLN A 42 -5.11 10.65 11.53
N LEU A 43 -4.58 9.43 11.36
CA LEU A 43 -3.37 8.98 12.06
C LEU A 43 -2.17 9.87 11.70
N ARG A 44 -1.96 10.15 10.41
CA ARG A 44 -0.92 11.09 9.97
C ARG A 44 -1.05 12.45 10.64
N GLN A 45 -2.25 13.04 10.63
CA GLN A 45 -2.50 14.34 11.28
C GLN A 45 -2.21 14.29 12.77
N HIS A 46 -2.59 13.20 13.44
CA HIS A 46 -2.30 12.99 14.86
C HIS A 46 -0.80 12.93 15.13
N TYR A 47 -0.04 12.13 14.38
CA TYR A 47 1.42 12.04 14.52
C TYR A 47 2.11 13.38 14.25
N GLN A 48 1.68 14.11 13.22
CA GLN A 48 2.19 15.45 12.93
C GLN A 48 1.87 16.46 14.05
N ALA A 49 0.69 16.38 14.65
CA ALA A 49 0.33 17.21 15.79
C ALA A 49 1.23 16.91 17.01
N LEU A 50 1.47 15.63 17.32
CA LEU A 50 2.39 15.24 18.39
C LEU A 50 3.82 15.72 18.10
N LEU A 51 4.32 15.52 16.88
CA LEU A 51 5.64 15.98 16.45
C LEU A 51 5.81 17.51 16.60
N ASN A 52 4.75 18.28 16.38
CA ASN A 52 4.80 19.74 16.49
C ASN A 52 4.57 20.27 17.91
N THR A 53 3.93 19.50 18.79
CA THR A 53 3.52 19.97 20.13
C THR A 53 4.34 19.35 21.26
N ASN A 54 4.53 18.03 21.23
CA ASN A 54 5.33 17.29 22.20
C ASN A 54 5.83 15.96 21.60
N PRO A 55 6.99 15.95 20.92
CA PRO A 55 7.56 14.75 20.31
C PRO A 55 7.76 13.58 21.26
N ALA A 56 7.89 13.82 22.58
CA ALA A 56 8.06 12.76 23.56
C ALA A 56 6.81 11.86 23.73
N LEU A 57 5.67 12.28 23.19
CA LEU A 57 4.42 11.50 23.18
C LEU A 57 4.23 10.68 21.90
N LEU A 58 5.17 10.75 20.95
CA LEU A 58 5.12 9.88 19.78
C LEU A 58 5.25 8.41 20.20
N PRO A 59 4.44 7.51 19.62
CA PRO A 59 4.52 6.08 19.93
C PRO A 59 5.86 5.50 19.51
N ALA A 60 6.28 4.43 20.18
CA ALA A 60 7.40 3.62 19.71
C ALA A 60 7.02 2.94 18.38
N LEU A 61 8.02 2.67 17.52
CA LEU A 61 7.78 2.16 16.17
C LEU A 61 6.90 0.91 16.12
N HIS A 62 7.15 -0.06 17.01
CA HIS A 62 6.39 -1.32 17.08
C HIS A 62 4.92 -1.12 17.51
N GLU A 63 4.59 -0.01 18.18
CA GLU A 63 3.22 0.33 18.58
C GLU A 63 2.41 0.90 17.41
N THR A 64 3.06 1.18 16.28
CA THR A 64 2.42 1.74 15.07
C THR A 64 2.05 0.68 14.04
N GLU A 65 2.32 -0.59 14.31
CA GLU A 65 2.02 -1.71 13.43
C GLU A 65 0.52 -1.86 13.16
N PHE A 66 0.16 -1.88 11.88
CA PHE A 66 -1.13 -2.34 11.41
C PHE A 66 -0.98 -2.96 10.02
N ARG A 67 -1.93 -3.81 9.63
CA ARG A 67 -1.85 -4.59 8.40
C ARG A 67 -3.09 -4.43 7.54
N ILE A 68 -2.92 -3.88 6.36
CA ILE A 68 -3.92 -3.76 5.30
C ILE A 68 -3.54 -4.73 4.16
N TYR A 69 -2.35 -4.56 3.58
CA TYR A 69 -1.82 -5.35 2.47
C TYR A 69 -0.54 -6.10 2.82
N SER A 70 0.35 -5.51 3.63
CA SER A 70 1.63 -6.10 3.99
C SER A 70 1.50 -7.44 4.74
N GLN A 71 2.61 -8.14 4.94
CA GLN A 71 2.60 -9.47 5.56
C GLN A 71 2.61 -9.39 7.10
N HIS A 72 3.44 -8.53 7.68
CA HIS A 72 3.72 -8.48 9.12
C HIS A 72 3.40 -7.15 9.81
N GLY A 73 2.66 -6.24 9.17
CA GLY A 73 2.22 -4.97 9.78
C GLY A 73 3.06 -3.74 9.40
N GLU A 74 3.94 -3.92 8.42
CA GLU A 74 4.76 -2.89 7.78
C GLU A 74 3.92 -1.73 7.26
N ASP A 75 2.66 -1.93 6.84
CA ASP A 75 1.80 -0.83 6.39
C ASP A 75 1.72 0.30 7.42
N GLY A 76 1.60 -0.07 8.70
CA GLY A 76 1.53 0.90 9.79
C GLY A 76 2.86 1.56 10.11
N ILE A 77 3.93 0.77 10.12
CA ILE A 77 5.31 1.26 10.32
C ILE A 77 5.68 2.26 9.22
N ILE A 78 5.46 1.90 7.95
CA ILE A 78 5.78 2.73 6.78
C ILE A 78 4.91 3.99 6.79
N HIS A 79 3.61 3.86 7.07
CA HIS A 79 2.71 5.00 7.19
C HIS A 79 3.16 5.97 8.30
N TYR A 80 3.58 5.45 9.45
CA TYR A 80 4.10 6.24 10.56
C TYR A 80 5.39 6.97 10.17
N ILE A 81 6.38 6.26 9.61
CA ILE A 81 7.65 6.85 9.16
C ILE A 81 7.38 8.03 8.21
N PHE A 82 6.59 7.85 7.16
CA PHE A 82 6.27 8.91 6.19
C PHE A 82 5.35 10.00 6.74
N SER A 83 4.65 9.76 7.86
CA SER A 83 3.93 10.81 8.58
C SER A 83 4.87 11.76 9.32
N ILE A 84 6.02 11.25 9.79
CA ILE A 84 7.04 12.02 10.49
C ILE A 84 8.01 12.70 9.52
N ILE A 85 8.59 11.94 8.59
CA ILE A 85 9.67 12.46 7.71
C ILE A 85 9.15 13.14 6.44
N GLY A 86 7.87 12.92 6.10
CA GLY A 86 7.29 13.38 4.84
C GLY A 86 7.75 12.56 3.63
N ALA A 87 7.19 12.86 2.45
CA ALA A 87 7.55 12.22 1.19
C ALA A 87 7.80 13.32 0.15
N THR A 88 8.78 13.11 -0.74
CA THR A 88 9.19 14.11 -1.73
C THR A 88 8.65 13.80 -3.11
N THR A 89 8.82 12.55 -3.56
CA THR A 89 8.48 12.08 -4.91
C THR A 89 7.23 11.21 -4.94
N LYS A 90 6.84 10.64 -3.80
CA LYS A 90 5.86 9.55 -3.65
C LYS A 90 6.11 8.39 -4.61
N ARG A 91 7.38 8.10 -4.89
CA ARG A 91 7.79 6.94 -5.70
C ARG A 91 8.24 5.82 -4.81
N CYS A 92 7.73 4.62 -5.07
CA CYS A 92 8.19 3.40 -4.44
C CYS A 92 8.66 2.38 -5.47
N VAL A 93 9.73 1.65 -5.12
CA VAL A 93 10.24 0.51 -5.87
C VAL A 93 10.21 -0.72 -4.97
N GLU A 94 9.58 -1.80 -5.43
CA GLU A 94 9.51 -3.07 -4.71
C GLU A 94 10.07 -4.21 -5.54
N ILE A 95 11.09 -4.87 -4.99
CA ILE A 95 11.74 -6.04 -5.57
C ILE A 95 11.23 -7.28 -4.84
N CYS A 96 10.86 -8.32 -5.63
CA CYS A 96 10.20 -9.53 -5.14
C CYS A 96 8.83 -9.25 -4.54
N ALA A 97 7.99 -8.54 -5.29
CA ALA A 97 6.68 -8.06 -4.87
C ALA A 97 5.61 -9.16 -4.75
N GLY A 98 5.91 -10.42 -5.11
CA GLY A 98 4.91 -11.48 -5.18
C GLY A 98 3.81 -11.10 -6.16
N ASP A 99 2.54 -11.25 -5.78
CA ASP A 99 1.40 -10.79 -6.60
C ASP A 99 1.18 -9.27 -6.58
N GLY A 100 2.02 -8.52 -5.86
CA GLY A 100 1.93 -7.07 -5.69
C GLY A 100 0.70 -6.60 -4.91
N ILE A 101 -0.17 -7.52 -4.45
CA ILE A 101 -1.35 -7.22 -3.64
C ILE A 101 -0.99 -7.38 -2.17
N GLN A 102 -0.26 -8.43 -1.82
CA GLN A 102 0.38 -8.58 -0.51
C GLN A 102 1.85 -8.17 -0.61
N CYS A 103 2.13 -6.87 -0.44
CA CYS A 103 3.48 -6.31 -0.44
C CYS A 103 3.52 -5.00 0.37
N ASN A 104 4.71 -4.46 0.62
CA ASN A 104 4.90 -3.29 1.49
C ASN A 104 4.47 -1.97 0.84
N SER A 105 4.49 -1.91 -0.50
CA SER A 105 4.12 -0.72 -1.25
C SER A 105 2.63 -0.62 -1.59
N ALA A 106 1.88 -1.72 -1.55
CA ALA A 106 0.47 -1.77 -1.97
C ALA A 106 -0.41 -0.74 -1.23
N ASN A 107 -0.24 -0.58 0.09
CA ASN A 107 -1.01 0.41 0.85
C ASN A 107 -0.68 1.86 0.43
N LEU A 108 0.58 2.15 0.11
CA LEU A 108 0.98 3.48 -0.38
C LEU A 108 0.39 3.77 -1.77
N ILE A 109 0.44 2.79 -2.66
CA ILE A 109 -0.09 2.89 -4.02
C ILE A 109 -1.60 3.11 -3.97
N ILE A 110 -2.33 2.25 -3.25
CA ILE A 110 -3.80 2.22 -3.25
C ILE A 110 -4.38 3.36 -2.42
N HIS A 111 -3.89 3.58 -1.19
CA HIS A 111 -4.53 4.55 -0.29
C HIS A 111 -3.86 5.92 -0.27
N HIS A 112 -2.63 6.06 -0.77
CA HIS A 112 -1.88 7.33 -0.72
C HIS A 112 -1.46 7.87 -2.08
N GLY A 113 -1.84 7.17 -3.16
CA GLY A 113 -1.59 7.56 -4.55
C GLY A 113 -0.11 7.65 -4.89
N TRP A 114 0.68 6.68 -4.44
CA TRP A 114 2.10 6.59 -4.78
C TRP A 114 2.32 5.94 -6.14
N ASP A 115 3.34 6.42 -6.83
CA ASP A 115 3.82 5.87 -8.09
C ASP A 115 4.66 4.63 -7.79
N GLY A 116 4.08 3.45 -8.03
CA GLY A 116 4.73 2.16 -7.76
C GLY A 116 5.43 1.55 -8.96
N LEU A 117 6.65 1.07 -8.74
CA LEU A 117 7.35 0.14 -9.63
C LEU A 117 7.59 -1.18 -8.89
N LEU A 118 6.94 -2.24 -9.35
CA LEU A 118 6.96 -3.56 -8.74
C LEU A 118 7.69 -4.55 -9.66
N PHE A 119 8.49 -5.44 -9.09
CA PHE A 119 9.16 -6.53 -9.80
C PHE A 119 8.86 -7.87 -9.16
N ASP A 120 8.57 -8.88 -9.98
CA ASP A 120 8.55 -10.27 -9.53
C ASP A 120 9.05 -11.21 -10.63
N GLY A 121 9.60 -12.37 -10.24
CA GLY A 121 10.14 -13.38 -11.14
C GLY A 121 9.09 -14.34 -11.70
N ASP A 122 7.90 -14.42 -11.09
CA ASP A 122 6.83 -15.33 -11.52
C ASP A 122 5.78 -14.61 -12.39
N ALA A 123 5.59 -15.10 -13.62
CA ALA A 123 4.65 -14.50 -14.57
C ALA A 123 3.18 -14.50 -14.08
N LYS A 124 2.77 -15.49 -13.28
CA LYS A 124 1.40 -15.58 -12.73
C LYS A 124 1.17 -14.53 -11.67
N ASN A 125 2.17 -14.28 -10.83
CA ASN A 125 2.16 -13.24 -9.83
C ASN A 125 1.99 -11.86 -10.47
N VAL A 126 2.84 -11.54 -11.45
CA VAL A 126 2.79 -10.27 -12.18
C VAL A 126 1.45 -10.08 -12.90
N GLU A 127 0.95 -11.10 -13.59
CA GLU A 127 -0.33 -11.02 -14.29
C GLU A 127 -1.50 -10.79 -13.33
N ARG A 128 -1.50 -11.49 -12.18
CA ARG A 128 -2.50 -11.31 -11.14
C ARG A 128 -2.48 -9.89 -10.58
N GLY A 129 -1.30 -9.34 -10.28
CA GLY A 129 -1.14 -7.98 -9.80
C GLY A 129 -1.62 -6.94 -10.81
N ARG A 130 -1.18 -7.05 -12.07
CA ARG A 130 -1.63 -6.15 -13.15
C ARG A 130 -3.16 -6.14 -13.28
N ARG A 131 -3.80 -7.31 -13.29
CA ARG A 131 -5.25 -7.41 -13.35
C ARG A 131 -5.93 -6.75 -12.15
N PHE A 132 -5.39 -6.94 -10.94
CA PHE A 132 -5.94 -6.33 -9.73
C PHE A 132 -5.89 -4.79 -9.78
N TYR A 133 -4.75 -4.22 -10.16
CA TYR A 133 -4.58 -2.77 -10.21
C TYR A 133 -5.36 -2.11 -11.36
N GLN A 134 -5.61 -2.83 -12.46
CA GLN A 134 -6.43 -2.36 -13.57
C GLN A 134 -7.94 -2.25 -13.25
N VAL A 135 -8.41 -2.93 -12.21
CA VAL A 135 -9.84 -2.91 -11.82
C VAL A 135 -10.08 -2.27 -10.45
N THR A 136 -9.02 -1.89 -9.74
CA THR A 136 -9.10 -1.20 -8.45
C THR A 136 -9.37 0.30 -8.71
N PRO A 137 -10.47 0.87 -8.20
CA PRO A 137 -10.84 2.27 -8.49
C PRO A 137 -9.76 3.29 -8.15
N ASP A 138 -9.02 3.07 -7.07
CA ASP A 138 -7.96 3.98 -6.61
C ASP A 138 -6.73 3.98 -7.52
N THR A 139 -6.57 2.98 -8.39
CA THR A 139 -5.39 2.81 -9.26
C THR A 139 -5.73 2.69 -10.74
N ILE A 140 -6.99 2.58 -11.13
CA ILE A 140 -7.39 2.33 -12.53
C ILE A 140 -6.85 3.39 -13.51
N SER A 141 -6.82 4.66 -13.08
CA SER A 141 -6.32 5.78 -13.89
C SER A 141 -4.80 5.81 -13.98
N TYR A 142 -4.12 5.25 -12.98
CA TYR A 142 -2.66 5.27 -12.87
C TYR A 142 -2.18 4.04 -12.08
N PRO A 143 -2.18 2.86 -12.72
CA PRO A 143 -1.76 1.63 -12.04
C PRO A 143 -0.23 1.63 -11.86
N PRO A 144 0.30 0.93 -10.85
CA PRO A 144 1.73 0.75 -10.73
C PRO A 144 2.28 0.01 -11.97
N VAL A 145 3.52 0.31 -12.32
CA VAL A 145 4.26 -0.47 -13.31
C VAL A 145 4.68 -1.77 -12.63
N PHE A 146 4.20 -2.90 -13.13
CA PHE A 146 4.57 -4.22 -12.60
C PHE A 146 5.33 -4.99 -13.67
N GLU A 147 6.61 -5.22 -13.48
CA GLU A 147 7.50 -5.89 -14.44
C GLU A 147 7.81 -7.33 -14.04
N LEU A 148 7.77 -8.21 -15.05
CA LEU A 148 8.24 -9.59 -14.93
C LEU A 148 9.74 -9.60 -15.18
N ALA A 149 10.54 -9.81 -14.15
CA ALA A 149 11.99 -9.83 -14.28
C ALA A 149 12.65 -10.68 -13.20
N TRP A 150 13.65 -11.46 -13.61
CA TRP A 150 14.63 -12.02 -12.67
C TRP A 150 15.69 -10.97 -12.38
N ILE A 151 15.63 -10.38 -11.18
CA ILE A 151 16.50 -9.27 -10.79
C ILE A 151 17.91 -9.78 -10.48
N THR A 152 18.91 -9.06 -10.99
CA THR A 152 20.32 -9.25 -10.70
C THR A 152 20.96 -7.89 -10.40
N ARG A 153 22.14 -7.92 -9.76
CA ARG A 153 22.94 -6.71 -9.52
C ARG A 153 23.22 -5.93 -10.81
N ASP A 154 23.42 -6.65 -11.91
CA ASP A 154 23.86 -6.06 -13.17
C ASP A 154 22.69 -5.48 -13.99
N ASN A 155 21.47 -6.01 -13.81
CA ASN A 155 20.32 -5.57 -14.60
C ASN A 155 19.39 -4.57 -13.89
N ILE A 156 19.39 -4.48 -12.56
CA ILE A 156 18.35 -3.76 -11.81
C ILE A 156 18.23 -2.29 -12.21
N ASN A 157 19.36 -1.60 -12.38
CA ASN A 157 19.37 -0.19 -12.75
C ASN A 157 18.79 0.05 -14.15
N ASP A 158 19.03 -0.87 -15.08
CA ASP A 158 18.49 -0.77 -16.44
C ASP A 158 17.00 -1.08 -16.48
N LEU A 159 16.55 -2.05 -15.68
CA LEU A 159 15.13 -2.38 -15.55
C LEU A 159 14.34 -1.19 -14.99
N ILE A 160 14.84 -0.55 -13.92
CA ILE A 160 14.21 0.64 -13.33
C ILE A 160 14.08 1.78 -14.35
N ARG A 161 15.16 2.07 -15.10
CA ARG A 161 15.14 3.12 -16.13
C ARG A 161 14.16 2.83 -17.26
N ARG A 162 14.11 1.58 -17.74
CA ARG A 162 13.19 1.18 -18.83
C ARG A 162 11.72 1.24 -18.40
N ALA A 163 11.45 1.02 -17.13
CA ALA A 163 10.12 1.17 -16.53
C ALA A 163 9.70 2.65 -16.35
N GLY A 164 10.53 3.62 -16.76
CA GLY A 164 10.23 5.05 -16.66
C GLY A 164 10.56 5.66 -15.29
N PHE A 165 11.20 4.90 -14.39
CA PHE A 165 11.64 5.39 -13.09
C PHE A 165 13.07 5.91 -13.19
N ALA A 166 13.30 7.11 -12.67
CA ALA A 166 14.61 7.74 -12.58
C ALA A 166 14.64 8.78 -11.45
N GLY A 167 15.84 9.08 -10.95
CA GLY A 167 16.04 10.02 -9.86
C GLY A 167 15.79 9.38 -8.49
N GLU A 168 15.42 10.20 -7.51
CA GLU A 168 15.14 9.74 -6.15
C GLU A 168 13.82 8.97 -6.05
N VAL A 169 13.81 8.01 -5.13
CA VAL A 169 12.61 7.27 -4.71
C VAL A 169 12.48 7.45 -3.20
N ASP A 170 11.25 7.61 -2.71
CA ASP A 170 11.03 7.77 -1.28
C ASP A 170 11.07 6.43 -0.54
N LEU A 171 10.67 5.33 -1.21
CA LEU A 171 10.70 3.99 -0.65
C LEU A 171 11.35 2.98 -1.61
N LEU A 172 12.34 2.25 -1.12
CA LEU A 172 12.84 1.03 -1.73
C LEU A 172 12.60 -0.12 -0.75
N THR A 173 11.91 -1.16 -1.19
CA THR A 173 11.68 -2.39 -0.43
C THR A 173 12.21 -3.57 -1.23
N ILE A 174 12.96 -4.43 -0.54
CA ILE A 174 13.63 -5.60 -1.11
C ILE A 174 13.33 -6.76 -0.18
N ASP A 175 12.49 -7.69 -0.64
CA ASP A 175 12.09 -8.85 0.13
C ASP A 175 12.57 -10.13 -0.57
N ILE A 176 13.86 -10.40 -0.42
CA ILE A 176 14.49 -11.59 -1.01
C ILE A 176 14.64 -12.60 0.12
N ASP A 177 13.71 -13.56 0.18
CA ASP A 177 13.93 -14.79 0.94
C ASP A 177 15.20 -15.46 0.42
N GLY A 178 16.16 -15.71 1.32
CA GLY A 178 17.49 -16.24 1.01
C GLY A 178 17.55 -17.72 0.64
#